data_AF-A0A2S8D3Z2-F1
#
_entry.id   AF-A0A2S8D3Z2-F1
#
_cell.length_a   1.000
_cell.length_b   1.000
_cell.length_c   1.000
_cell.angle_alpha   90.00
_cell.angle_beta   90.00
_cell.angle_gamma   90.00
#
_symmetry.space_group_name_H-M   'P 1'
#
loop_
_entity.id
_entity.type
_entity.pdbx_description
1 polymer ?
#
loop_
_entity_poly.entity_id
_entity_poly.type
_entity_poly.pdbx_seq_one_letter_code
_entity_poly.pdbx_strand_id
1 'polypeptide(L)' 'MIVKFHARGKGGGSGPVDYLLGRERNQEGARVLRGAPEEVREL' A
#
# COMPACT_ATOMS: atom_id res chain seq x y z
N MET A 1 0.27 8.68 -9.01
CA MET A 1 0.89 7.35 -9.09
C MET A 1 -0.22 6.33 -9.22
N ILE A 2 -0.22 5.53 -10.29
CA ILE A 2 -1.17 4.42 -10.49
C ILE A 2 -0.36 3.15 -10.28
N VAL A 3 -0.75 2.31 -9.31
CA VAL A 3 -0.09 1.04 -9.02
C VAL A 3 -1.03 -0.09 -9.43
N LYS A 4 -0.55 -1.01 -10.27
CA LYS A 4 -1.32 -2.19 -10.70
C LYS A 4 -0.84 -3.39 -9.91
N PHE A 5 -1.70 -3.92 -9.04
CA PHE A 5 -1.41 -5.11 -8.25
C PHE A 5 -1.70 -6.36 -9.06
N HIS A 6 -0.73 -7.27 -9.12
CA HIS A 6 -0.92 -8.63 -9.57
C HIS A 6 -0.94 -9.52 -8.32
N ALA A 7 -1.91 -10.43 -8.21
CA ALA A 7 -1.98 -11.39 -7.11
C ALA A 7 -0.73 -12.29 -7.15
N ARG A 8 0.31 -11.92 -6.42
CA ARG A 8 1.40 -12.85 -6.08
C ARG A 8 0.89 -13.69 -4.90
N GLY A 9 1.08 -15.00 -4.98
CA GLY A 9 0.54 -15.97 -4.03
C GLY A 9 0.76 -15.60 -2.57
N LYS A 10 -0.06 -16.22 -1.71
CA LYS A 10 -0.34 -16.03 -0.26
C LYS A 10 0.89 -15.91 0.67
N GLY A 11 1.88 -15.08 0.35
CA GLY A 11 2.97 -14.69 1.21
C GLY A 11 2.55 -13.44 1.98
N GLY A 12 2.51 -13.53 3.30
CA GLY A 12 2.13 -12.44 4.23
C GLY A 12 3.15 -11.30 4.27
N GLY A 13 3.55 -10.78 3.12
CA GLY A 13 4.14 -9.44 3.04
C GLY A 13 3.10 -8.43 3.52
N SER A 14 3.55 -7.28 3.99
CA SER A 14 2.76 -6.26 4.70
C SER A 14 1.68 -5.55 3.85
N GLY A 15 1.18 -6.18 2.79
CA GLY A 15 0.26 -5.57 1.86
C GLY A 15 0.92 -4.45 1.06
N PRO A 16 0.31 -4.05 -0.05
CA PRO A 16 0.86 -3.00 -0.90
C PRO A 16 0.88 -1.64 -0.22
N VAL A 17 -0.06 -1.39 0.68
CA VAL A 17 -0.20 -0.13 1.41
C VAL A 17 0.97 0.06 2.36
N ASP A 18 1.26 -0.89 3.25
CA ASP A 18 2.38 -0.74 4.18
C ASP A 18 3.73 -0.86 3.48
N TYR A 19 3.80 -1.52 2.32
CA TYR A 19 5.01 -1.54 1.50
C TYR A 19 5.35 -0.14 0.95
N LEU A 20 4.34 0.63 0.57
CA LEU A 20 4.51 1.94 -0.06
C LEU A 20 4.51 3.10 0.92
N LEU A 21 3.76 3.00 2.02
CA LEU A 21 3.57 4.06 3.00
C LEU A 21 4.31 3.79 4.33
N GLY A 22 4.84 2.59 4.50
CA GLY A 22 5.34 2.10 5.78
C GLY A 22 4.20 1.71 6.72
N ARG A 23 4.44 0.72 7.59
CA ARG A 23 3.45 0.26 8.59
C ARG A 23 2.94 1.38 9.49
N GLU A 24 3.80 2.34 9.83
CA GLU A 24 3.47 3.45 10.73
C GLU A 24 3.08 4.74 10.01
N ARG A 25 3.08 4.75 8.67
CA ARG A 25 2.72 5.92 7.83
C ARG A 25 3.51 7.19 8.11
N ASN A 26 4.68 7.06 8.73
CA ASN A 26 5.52 8.18 9.12
C ASN A 26 6.74 8.35 8.19
N GLN A 27 6.69 7.76 7.00
CA GLN A 27 7.80 7.79 6.06
C GLN A 27 7.77 9.11 5.27
N GLU A 28 8.80 9.95 5.45
CA GLU A 28 8.87 11.26 4.78
C GLU A 28 8.77 11.11 3.26
N GLY A 29 7.87 11.90 2.66
CA GLY A 29 7.61 11.90 1.22
C GLY A 29 6.67 10.78 0.73
N ALA A 30 6.35 9.79 1.56
CA ALA A 30 5.40 8.74 1.22
C ALA A 30 3.97 9.22 1.46
N ARG A 31 3.34 9.79 0.42
CA ARG A 31 1.95 10.28 0.48
C ARG A 31 1.10 9.76 -0.67
N VAL A 32 -0.18 9.54 -0.39
CA VAL A 32 -1.16 9.21 -1.43
C VAL A 32 -1.52 10.48 -2.18
N LEU A 33 -1.37 10.45 -3.50
CA LEU A 33 -1.72 11.58 -4.37
C LEU A 33 -3.22 11.64 -4.68
N ARG A 34 -3.92 10.48 -4.65
CA ARG A 34 -5.36 10.34 -4.88
C ARG A 34 -5.87 8.98 -4.39
N GLY A 35 -7.09 8.94 -3.84
CA GLY A 35 -7.74 7.73 -3.33
C GLY A 35 -7.50 7.48 -1.84
N ALA A 36 -8.22 6.50 -1.27
CA ALA A 36 -8.08 6.10 0.13
C ALA A 36 -7.20 4.83 0.22
N PRO A 37 -6.00 4.89 0.82
CA PRO A 37 -5.15 3.71 0.99
C PRO A 37 -5.79 2.62 1.86
N GLU A 38 -6.72 2.99 2.75
CA GLU A 38 -7.48 2.06 3.60
C GLU A 38 -8.30 1.07 2.77
N GLU A 39 -8.96 1.55 1.71
CA GLU A 39 -9.77 0.72 0.81
C GLU A 39 -8.92 -0.30 0.04
N VAL A 40 -7.64 0.01 -0.21
CA VAL A 40 -6.69 -0.87 -0.88
C VAL A 40 -6.11 -1.93 0.06
N ARG A 41 -6.11 -1.68 1.38
CA ARG A 41 -5.61 -2.62 2.38
C ARG A 41 -6.56 -3.81 2.59
N GLU A 42 -7.85 -3.60 2.38
CA GLU A 42 -8.91 -4.59 2.60
C GLU A 42 -9.17 -5.47 1.36
N LEU A 43 -8.42 -5.27 0.26
CA LEU A 43 -8.47 -6.05 -1.00
C LEU A 43 -7.41 -7.15 -1.03
#